data_AF-A0A8T2UL29-F1
#
_entry.id   AF-A0A8T2UL29-F1
#
_cell.length_a   1.000
_cell.length_b   1.000
_cell.length_c   1.000
_cell.angle_alpha   90.00
_cell.angle_beta   90.00
_cell.angle_gamma   90.00
#
_symmetry.space_group_name_H-M   'P 1'
#
loop_
_entity.id
_entity.type
_entity.pdbx_description
1 polymer ?
#
loop_
_entity_poly.entity_id
_entity_poly.type
_entity_poly.pdbx_seq_one_letter_code
_entity_poly.pdbx_strand_id
1 'polypeptide(L)'
;MEMGSGSGKDSWIVHLQGGGWCNTLDDCLQRSTTYLGSSKYMTAFGFGGILSNSMAYNPDFYNWNRVYVRYCDGGAFSGDVETGVQVTNGGKTSTLYFRGRMVWEAIIDDLLSKGMSSADRAILSGDSAGGSSVIFHCNRFRKKMPSSTDVRCLSDAGYFMDIPNLANGYSFQQFFDDIVALHKITMLPSGCTSQRSLGQCYFPEYSLQYVTPPIFLLQSPYDNFQVRYILAPTGTYSGGSWDACKQALLGCSSSQLSIIQGQLRARMLDSLNSFIGNKNWGMYMISCYYHTQVVDTFIWNSNSKINSLTPAQAFSRWYFQRELVQEVDCPFPCNPTCISTS
;
A
#
# COMPACT_ATOMS: atom_id res chain seq x y z
N MET A 1 -5.78 -11.74 -14.88
CA MET A 1 -6.97 -12.02 -14.05
C MET A 1 -7.30 -13.50 -14.16
N GLU A 2 -7.93 -14.05 -13.14
CA GLU A 2 -8.43 -15.43 -13.12
C GLU A 2 -9.88 -15.40 -12.61
N MET A 3 -10.81 -16.01 -13.35
CA MET A 3 -12.23 -16.00 -12.98
C MET A 3 -12.48 -16.92 -11.79
N GLY A 4 -13.45 -16.52 -10.97
CA GLY A 4 -13.92 -17.31 -9.85
C GLY A 4 -14.78 -18.49 -10.26
N SER A 5 -15.15 -19.33 -9.29
CA SER A 5 -15.98 -20.52 -9.50
C SER A 5 -16.90 -20.79 -8.30
N GLY A 6 -17.97 -21.56 -8.54
CA GLY A 6 -18.92 -21.94 -7.50
C GLY A 6 -19.53 -20.73 -6.78
N SER A 7 -19.46 -20.73 -5.45
CA SER A 7 -19.97 -19.64 -4.60
C SER A 7 -19.17 -18.33 -4.71
N GLY A 8 -17.95 -18.34 -5.26
CA GLY A 8 -17.10 -17.16 -5.41
C GLY A 8 -17.24 -16.43 -6.73
N LYS A 9 -18.07 -16.93 -7.67
CA LYS A 9 -18.20 -16.37 -9.03
C LYS A 9 -18.67 -14.90 -9.06
N ASP A 10 -19.41 -14.45 -8.05
CA ASP A 10 -19.93 -13.09 -7.92
C ASP A 10 -19.14 -12.27 -6.87
N SER A 11 -17.96 -12.75 -6.47
CA SER A 11 -17.07 -12.09 -5.52
C SER A 11 -15.73 -11.75 -6.18
N TRP A 12 -15.18 -10.56 -5.89
CA TRP A 12 -14.02 -10.02 -6.60
C TRP A 12 -12.92 -9.56 -5.66
N ILE A 13 -11.66 -9.82 -6.03
CA ILE A 13 -10.46 -9.22 -5.43
C ILE A 13 -9.72 -8.47 -6.53
N VAL A 14 -9.62 -7.16 -6.37
CA VAL A 14 -8.83 -6.28 -7.24
C VAL A 14 -7.61 -5.82 -6.44
N HIS A 15 -6.43 -6.28 -6.83
CA HIS A 15 -5.17 -5.98 -6.14
C HIS A 15 -4.34 -4.97 -6.94
N LEU A 16 -3.99 -3.85 -6.31
CA LEU A 16 -3.16 -2.78 -6.89
C LEU A 16 -1.69 -3.02 -6.54
N GLN A 17 -0.87 -3.26 -7.56
CA GLN A 17 0.57 -3.45 -7.39
C GLN A 17 1.27 -2.20 -6.83
N GLY A 18 2.24 -2.40 -5.94
CA GLY A 18 3.18 -1.38 -5.47
C GLY A 18 4.42 -1.17 -6.36
N GLY A 19 5.37 -0.36 -5.89
CA GLY A 19 6.64 -0.15 -6.60
C GLY A 19 7.19 1.28 -6.55
N GLY A 20 6.96 2.00 -5.45
CA GLY A 20 7.44 3.37 -5.28
C GLY A 20 6.82 4.38 -6.25
N TRP A 21 7.49 5.51 -6.44
CA TRP A 21 7.03 6.64 -7.24
C TRP A 21 8.17 7.19 -8.10
N CYS A 22 7.86 8.20 -8.90
CA CYS A 22 8.88 9.09 -9.44
C CYS A 22 8.44 10.56 -9.27
N ASN A 23 9.34 11.43 -8.82
CA ASN A 23 9.02 12.82 -8.46
C ASN A 23 9.74 13.88 -9.30
N THR A 24 10.59 13.46 -10.25
CA THR A 24 11.24 14.35 -11.22
C THR A 24 11.09 13.81 -12.64
N LEU A 25 11.16 14.69 -13.65
CA LEU A 25 11.06 14.26 -15.05
C LEU A 25 12.17 13.28 -15.44
N ASP A 26 13.39 13.45 -14.94
CA ASP A 26 14.50 12.55 -15.24
C ASP A 26 14.32 11.18 -14.59
N ASP A 27 13.91 11.12 -13.32
CA ASP A 27 13.59 9.86 -12.63
C ASP A 27 12.43 9.14 -13.33
N CYS A 28 11.35 9.87 -13.65
CA CYS A 28 10.23 9.31 -14.38
C CYS A 28 10.61 8.83 -15.80
N LEU A 29 11.52 9.53 -16.48
CA LEU A 29 12.03 9.12 -17.79
C LEU A 29 12.83 7.82 -17.68
N GLN A 30 13.72 7.70 -16.69
CA GLN A 30 14.45 6.46 -16.42
C GLN A 30 13.48 5.32 -16.10
N ARG A 31 12.53 5.56 -15.20
CA ARG A 31 11.48 4.61 -14.81
C ARG A 31 10.64 4.13 -16.00
N SER A 32 10.37 4.99 -17.00
CA SER A 32 9.60 4.65 -18.21
C SER A 32 10.21 3.51 -19.04
N THR A 33 11.50 3.23 -18.85
CA THR A 33 12.23 2.14 -19.52
C THR A 33 12.18 0.81 -18.76
N THR A 34 11.37 0.73 -17.70
CA THR A 34 11.21 -0.45 -16.85
C THR A 34 9.74 -0.91 -16.80
N TYR A 35 9.48 -2.08 -16.19
CA TYR A 35 8.11 -2.59 -16.01
C TYR A 35 7.24 -1.71 -15.10
N LEU A 36 7.85 -0.81 -14.32
CA LEU A 36 7.21 0.15 -13.43
C LEU A 36 6.89 1.50 -14.09
N GLY A 37 7.21 1.66 -15.37
CA GLY A 37 6.90 2.86 -16.15
C GLY A 37 6.39 2.56 -17.56
N SER A 38 6.35 1.29 -17.99
CA SER A 38 5.76 0.90 -19.27
C SER A 38 5.34 -0.57 -19.27
N SER A 39 4.12 -0.81 -19.79
CA SER A 39 3.57 -2.16 -19.97
C SER A 39 4.36 -3.00 -20.98
N LYS A 40 5.18 -2.38 -21.84
CA LYS A 40 6.07 -3.06 -22.78
C LYS A 40 7.08 -3.99 -22.08
N TYR A 41 7.45 -3.67 -20.84
CA TYR A 41 8.44 -4.43 -20.07
C TYR A 41 7.79 -5.33 -19.01
N MET A 42 6.47 -5.41 -18.98
CA MET A 42 5.76 -6.27 -18.03
C MET A 42 5.76 -7.73 -18.50
N THR A 43 5.97 -8.63 -17.54
CA THR A 43 5.81 -10.07 -17.72
C THR A 43 4.59 -10.56 -16.94
N ALA A 44 4.19 -11.81 -17.20
CA ALA A 44 3.14 -12.47 -16.42
C ALA A 44 3.52 -12.50 -14.94
N PHE A 45 2.53 -12.28 -14.08
CA PHE A 45 2.70 -12.27 -12.63
C PHE A 45 1.98 -13.47 -12.00
N GLY A 46 2.68 -14.21 -11.14
CA GLY A 46 2.12 -15.35 -10.41
C GLY A 46 1.24 -14.91 -9.25
N PHE A 47 0.10 -15.57 -9.06
CA PHE A 47 -0.80 -15.25 -7.96
C PHE A 47 -0.40 -16.01 -6.68
N GLY A 48 -0.22 -15.26 -5.59
CA GLY A 48 0.10 -15.77 -4.26
C GLY A 48 -0.72 -15.07 -3.18
N GLY A 49 -0.56 -15.51 -1.93
CA GLY A 49 -1.26 -14.95 -0.77
C GLY A 49 -2.78 -14.91 -0.98
N ILE A 50 -3.39 -13.74 -0.81
CA ILE A 50 -4.83 -13.52 -0.99
C ILE A 50 -5.34 -13.82 -2.41
N LEU A 51 -4.45 -13.89 -3.41
CA LEU A 51 -4.81 -14.19 -4.80
C LEU A 51 -4.61 -15.65 -5.19
N SER A 52 -4.10 -16.50 -4.29
CA SER A 52 -3.95 -17.93 -4.57
C SER A 52 -5.31 -18.59 -4.84
N ASN A 53 -5.38 -19.48 -5.83
CA ASN A 53 -6.53 -20.38 -6.05
C ASN A 53 -6.47 -21.67 -5.22
N SER A 54 -5.44 -21.85 -4.41
CA SER A 54 -5.33 -23.03 -3.55
C SER A 54 -6.17 -22.81 -2.29
N MET A 55 -7.17 -23.67 -2.06
CA MET A 55 -7.95 -23.67 -0.83
C MET A 55 -7.07 -23.88 0.42
N ALA A 56 -5.94 -24.58 0.30
CA ALA A 56 -5.01 -24.77 1.40
C ALA A 56 -4.28 -23.47 1.81
N TYR A 57 -4.11 -22.54 0.86
CA TYR A 57 -3.44 -21.26 1.07
C TYR A 57 -4.39 -20.06 1.10
N ASN A 58 -5.63 -20.19 0.66
CA ASN A 58 -6.56 -19.07 0.59
C ASN A 58 -8.01 -19.54 0.84
N PRO A 59 -8.28 -20.20 1.97
CA PRO A 59 -9.49 -21.00 2.17
C PRO A 59 -10.80 -20.23 1.96
N ASP A 60 -10.85 -18.95 2.34
CA ASP A 60 -12.08 -18.16 2.22
C ASP A 60 -12.23 -17.42 0.88
N PHE A 61 -11.15 -17.24 0.10
CA PHE A 61 -11.17 -16.41 -1.12
C PHE A 61 -10.65 -17.12 -2.39
N TYR A 62 -10.21 -18.38 -2.30
CA TYR A 62 -9.55 -19.10 -3.40
C TYR A 62 -10.37 -19.17 -4.70
N ASN A 63 -11.70 -19.21 -4.59
CA ASN A 63 -12.62 -19.35 -5.71
C ASN A 63 -13.24 -18.02 -6.15
N TRP A 64 -12.73 -16.87 -5.70
CA TRP A 64 -13.19 -15.55 -6.14
C TRP A 64 -12.57 -15.17 -7.49
N ASN A 65 -13.16 -14.19 -8.16
CA ASN A 65 -12.51 -13.52 -9.29
C ASN A 65 -11.30 -12.74 -8.77
N ARG A 66 -10.12 -12.98 -9.34
CA ARG A 66 -8.86 -12.45 -8.84
C ARG A 66 -8.16 -11.64 -9.92
N VAL A 67 -7.88 -10.38 -9.61
CA VAL A 67 -7.30 -9.41 -10.54
C VAL A 67 -6.05 -8.80 -9.91
N TYR A 68 -4.94 -8.84 -10.63
CA TYR A 68 -3.71 -8.14 -10.27
C TYR A 68 -3.50 -7.00 -11.27
N VAL A 69 -3.69 -5.77 -10.80
CA VAL A 69 -3.56 -4.55 -11.59
C VAL A 69 -2.10 -4.12 -11.58
N ARG A 70 -1.47 -4.15 -12.75
CA ARG A 70 -0.05 -3.79 -12.90
C ARG A 70 0.15 -2.28 -12.79
N TYR A 71 1.18 -1.88 -12.06
CA TYR A 71 1.50 -0.48 -11.78
C TYR A 71 2.57 0.06 -12.72
N CYS A 72 2.28 1.16 -13.41
CA CYS A 72 3.24 1.80 -14.33
C CYS A 72 3.10 3.32 -14.50
N ASP A 73 2.32 4.01 -13.66
CA ASP A 73 2.13 5.46 -13.81
C ASP A 73 3.10 6.30 -12.95
N GLY A 74 3.74 5.69 -11.94
CA GLY A 74 4.71 6.39 -11.06
C GLY A 74 4.07 7.32 -10.03
N GLY A 75 2.74 7.43 -10.00
CA GLY A 75 1.96 8.28 -9.11
C GLY A 75 0.93 7.51 -8.29
N ALA A 76 1.16 6.22 -7.98
CA ALA A 76 0.22 5.33 -7.28
C ALA A 76 -1.23 5.41 -7.79
N PHE A 77 -1.42 5.35 -9.10
CA PHE A 77 -2.73 5.43 -9.76
C PHE A 77 -3.50 6.73 -9.48
N SER A 78 -2.81 7.85 -9.26
CA SER A 78 -3.47 9.12 -8.87
C SER A 78 -3.17 10.32 -9.77
N GLY A 79 -2.21 10.20 -10.70
CA GLY A 79 -1.87 11.27 -11.63
C GLY A 79 -3.00 11.67 -12.58
N ASP A 80 -3.11 12.96 -12.88
CA ASP A 80 -4.21 13.57 -13.62
C ASP A 80 -3.75 14.51 -14.74
N VAL A 81 -2.61 14.21 -15.36
CA VAL A 81 -2.10 15.02 -16.46
C VAL A 81 -2.74 14.57 -17.78
N GLU A 82 -3.63 15.40 -18.31
CA GLU A 82 -4.36 15.09 -19.54
C GLU A 82 -3.44 14.94 -20.76
N THR A 83 -2.49 15.85 -20.97
CA THR A 83 -1.60 15.81 -22.14
C THR A 83 -0.25 15.16 -21.82
N GLY A 84 0.38 14.54 -22.82
CA GLY A 84 1.74 14.02 -22.67
C GLY A 84 2.76 15.15 -22.42
N VAL A 85 3.75 14.88 -21.57
CA VAL A 85 4.85 15.80 -21.23
C VAL A 85 6.08 15.42 -22.04
N GLN A 86 6.61 16.33 -22.84
CA GLN A 86 7.84 16.10 -23.60
C GLN A 86 9.06 16.29 -22.69
N VAL A 87 9.97 15.32 -22.69
CA VAL A 87 11.23 15.36 -21.96
C VAL A 87 12.37 15.05 -22.93
N THR A 88 13.37 15.93 -22.98
CA THR A 88 14.55 15.75 -23.82
C THR A 88 15.76 15.46 -22.95
N ASN A 89 16.38 14.30 -23.14
CA ASN A 89 17.59 13.89 -22.45
C ASN A 89 18.58 13.30 -23.48
N GLY A 90 19.82 13.79 -23.50
CA GLY A 90 20.86 13.33 -24.43
C GLY A 90 20.49 13.49 -25.92
N GLY A 91 19.70 14.51 -26.27
CA GLY A 91 19.25 14.75 -27.66
C GLY A 91 18.07 13.88 -28.11
N LYS A 92 17.53 13.02 -27.24
CA LYS A 92 16.32 12.22 -27.51
C LYS A 92 15.13 12.79 -26.76
N THR A 93 14.06 13.10 -27.51
CA THR A 93 12.78 13.51 -26.93
C THR A 93 11.87 12.31 -26.72
N SER A 94 11.31 12.18 -25.52
CA SER A 94 10.31 11.17 -25.15
C SER A 94 9.08 11.85 -24.57
N THR A 95 7.91 11.21 -24.73
CA THR A 95 6.66 11.69 -24.13
C THR A 95 6.31 10.83 -22.91
N LEU A 96 6.16 11.46 -21.75
CA LEU A 96 5.70 10.83 -20.52
C LEU A 96 4.22 11.13 -20.28
N TYR A 97 3.51 10.16 -19.69
CA TYR A 97 2.08 10.29 -19.35
C TYR A 97 1.88 10.02 -17.87
N PHE A 98 1.45 11.03 -17.13
CA PHE A 98 1.15 10.94 -15.70
C PHE A 98 -0.37 10.82 -15.50
N ARG A 99 -0.93 9.69 -15.95
CA ARG A 99 -2.38 9.45 -16.07
C ARG A 99 -2.90 8.38 -15.10
N GLY A 100 -2.27 8.23 -13.95
CA GLY A 100 -2.60 7.18 -12.98
C GLY A 100 -4.09 7.06 -12.66
N ARG A 101 -4.78 8.19 -12.43
CA ARG A 101 -6.22 8.22 -12.15
C ARG A 101 -7.05 7.69 -13.32
N MET A 102 -6.73 8.10 -14.55
CA MET A 102 -7.44 7.67 -15.75
C MET A 102 -7.20 6.18 -16.04
N VAL A 103 -5.96 5.70 -15.82
CA VAL A 103 -5.63 4.27 -15.95
C VAL A 103 -6.44 3.45 -14.95
N TRP A 104 -6.53 3.90 -13.69
CA TRP A 104 -7.37 3.25 -12.68
C TRP A 104 -8.84 3.21 -13.09
N GLU A 105 -9.40 4.35 -13.52
CA GLU A 105 -10.80 4.44 -13.95
C GLU A 105 -11.08 3.49 -15.12
N ALA A 106 -10.24 3.49 -16.15
CA ALA A 106 -10.38 2.61 -17.31
C ALA A 106 -10.33 1.12 -16.93
N ILE A 107 -9.43 0.74 -16.01
CA ILE A 107 -9.32 -0.65 -15.53
C ILE A 107 -10.55 -1.05 -14.73
N ILE A 108 -11.02 -0.21 -13.81
CA ILE A 108 -12.22 -0.51 -13.04
C ILE A 108 -13.45 -0.62 -13.94
N ASP A 109 -13.61 0.28 -14.92
CA ASP A 109 -14.73 0.26 -15.86
C ASP A 109 -14.70 -1.00 -16.77
N ASP A 110 -13.51 -1.41 -17.21
CA ASP A 110 -13.33 -2.69 -17.92
C ASP A 110 -13.74 -3.89 -17.05
N LEU A 111 -13.34 -3.93 -15.78
CA LEU A 111 -13.74 -5.00 -14.86
C LEU A 111 -15.25 -5.02 -14.60
N LEU A 112 -15.88 -3.85 -14.47
CA LEU A 112 -17.35 -3.74 -14.34
C LEU A 112 -18.06 -4.35 -15.55
N SER A 113 -17.54 -4.10 -16.77
CA SER A 113 -18.07 -4.68 -18.01
C SER A 113 -17.89 -6.20 -18.09
N LYS A 114 -16.88 -6.74 -17.40
CA LYS A 114 -16.57 -8.18 -17.33
C LYS A 114 -17.33 -8.92 -16.22
N GLY A 115 -18.32 -8.28 -15.61
CA GLY A 115 -19.23 -8.89 -14.64
C GLY A 115 -19.08 -8.37 -13.21
N MET A 116 -18.07 -7.55 -12.91
CA MET A 116 -17.91 -6.97 -11.57
C MET A 116 -19.07 -6.02 -11.21
N SER A 117 -19.79 -5.49 -12.19
CA SER A 117 -21.02 -4.71 -12.00
C SER A 117 -22.16 -5.49 -11.33
N SER A 118 -22.10 -6.82 -11.32
CA SER A 118 -23.07 -7.70 -10.64
C SER A 118 -22.50 -8.34 -9.36
N ALA A 119 -21.36 -7.84 -8.86
CA ALA A 119 -20.70 -8.44 -7.70
C ALA A 119 -21.53 -8.29 -6.42
N ASP A 120 -21.65 -9.37 -5.66
CA ASP A 120 -22.16 -9.34 -4.28
C ASP A 120 -21.11 -8.79 -3.33
N ARG A 121 -19.83 -9.07 -3.61
CA ARG A 121 -18.69 -8.74 -2.75
C ARG A 121 -17.51 -8.27 -3.58
N ALA A 122 -16.82 -7.24 -3.11
CA ALA A 122 -15.61 -6.76 -3.76
C ALA A 122 -14.57 -6.29 -2.73
N ILE A 123 -13.33 -6.74 -2.91
CA ILE A 123 -12.17 -6.31 -2.14
C ILE A 123 -11.29 -5.47 -3.05
N LEU A 124 -11.01 -4.22 -2.65
CA LEU A 124 -9.89 -3.46 -3.18
C LEU A 124 -8.69 -3.67 -2.26
N SER A 125 -7.66 -4.34 -2.75
CA SER A 125 -6.42 -4.58 -2.02
C SER A 125 -5.23 -3.95 -2.74
N GLY A 126 -4.10 -3.80 -2.06
CA GLY A 126 -2.88 -3.30 -2.68
C GLY A 126 -1.72 -3.29 -1.71
N ASP A 127 -0.51 -3.30 -2.26
CA ASP A 127 0.75 -3.35 -1.51
C ASP A 127 1.59 -2.08 -1.73
N SER A 128 2.30 -1.59 -0.70
CA SER A 128 3.22 -0.44 -0.81
C SER A 128 2.52 0.80 -1.41
N ALA A 129 3.04 1.37 -2.50
CA ALA A 129 2.38 2.45 -3.25
C ALA A 129 0.95 2.08 -3.70
N GLY A 130 0.70 0.81 -4.02
CA GLY A 130 -0.63 0.28 -4.30
C GLY A 130 -1.50 0.22 -3.05
N GLY A 131 -0.93 -0.04 -1.87
CA GLY A 131 -1.59 0.07 -0.57
C GLY A 131 -2.04 1.50 -0.27
N SER A 132 -1.18 2.50 -0.49
CA SER A 132 -1.59 3.92 -0.41
C SER A 132 -2.71 4.21 -1.40
N SER A 133 -2.61 3.66 -2.62
CA SER A 133 -3.64 3.80 -3.65
C SER A 133 -5.00 3.24 -3.21
N VAL A 134 -5.03 2.13 -2.47
CA VAL A 134 -6.28 1.63 -1.84
C VAL A 134 -6.91 2.70 -0.97
N ILE A 135 -6.14 3.36 -0.10
CA ILE A 135 -6.64 4.40 0.80
C ILE A 135 -7.22 5.57 0.00
N PHE A 136 -6.53 5.99 -1.06
CA PHE A 136 -7.00 7.11 -1.87
C PHE A 136 -8.23 6.79 -2.75
N HIS A 137 -8.38 5.52 -3.16
CA HIS A 137 -9.43 5.09 -4.09
C HIS A 137 -10.58 4.32 -3.47
N CYS A 138 -10.49 3.88 -2.21
CA CYS A 138 -11.50 3.04 -1.56
C CYS A 138 -12.93 3.65 -1.68
N ASN A 139 -13.06 4.94 -1.41
CA ASN A 139 -14.32 5.66 -1.57
C ASN A 139 -14.83 5.67 -3.02
N ARG A 140 -13.94 5.82 -4.01
CA ARG A 140 -14.30 5.81 -5.44
C ARG A 140 -14.70 4.42 -5.91
N PHE A 141 -13.95 3.40 -5.48
CA PHE A 141 -14.25 2.01 -5.76
C PHE A 141 -15.63 1.63 -5.25
N ARG A 142 -15.98 2.01 -4.02
CA ARG A 142 -17.33 1.83 -3.46
C ARG A 142 -18.42 2.49 -4.31
N LYS A 143 -18.17 3.70 -4.82
CA LYS A 143 -19.11 4.47 -5.66
C LYS A 143 -19.31 3.88 -7.05
N LYS A 144 -18.33 3.14 -7.58
CA LYS A 144 -18.41 2.45 -8.87
C LYS A 144 -19.25 1.17 -8.82
N MET A 145 -19.53 0.64 -7.62
CA MET A 145 -20.28 -0.60 -7.40
C MET A 145 -21.76 -0.33 -7.10
N PRO A 146 -22.65 -1.31 -7.33
CA PRO A 146 -24.02 -1.29 -6.82
C PRO A 146 -24.08 -0.97 -5.31
N SER A 147 -25.19 -0.37 -4.87
CA SER A 147 -25.39 -0.08 -3.44
C SER A 147 -25.48 -1.36 -2.59
N SER A 148 -25.88 -2.49 -3.17
CA SER A 148 -25.99 -3.81 -2.53
C SER A 148 -24.66 -4.54 -2.34
N THR A 149 -23.60 -4.17 -3.08
CA THR A 149 -22.29 -4.84 -3.00
C THR A 149 -21.60 -4.54 -1.66
N ASP A 150 -21.14 -5.58 -0.95
CA ASP A 150 -20.25 -5.44 0.21
C ASP A 150 -18.82 -5.16 -0.27
N VAL A 151 -18.46 -3.88 -0.23
CA VAL A 151 -17.13 -3.39 -0.63
C VAL A 151 -16.27 -3.16 0.59
N ARG A 152 -15.09 -3.78 0.61
CA ARG A 152 -14.07 -3.57 1.66
C ARG A 152 -12.70 -3.36 1.08
N CYS A 153 -11.84 -2.72 1.84
CA CYS A 153 -10.50 -2.32 1.40
C CYS A 153 -9.42 -2.98 2.28
N LEU A 154 -8.29 -3.34 1.69
CA LEU A 154 -7.13 -3.92 2.36
C LEU A 154 -5.86 -3.20 1.91
N SER A 155 -5.32 -2.35 2.77
CA SER A 155 -4.06 -1.64 2.52
C SER A 155 -2.92 -2.37 3.20
N ASP A 156 -2.05 -3.01 2.41
CA ASP A 156 -0.81 -3.63 2.88
C ASP A 156 0.37 -2.70 2.65
N ALA A 157 1.16 -2.44 3.69
CA ALA A 157 2.33 -1.55 3.64
C ALA A 157 2.04 -0.13 3.11
N GLY A 158 0.77 0.26 3.10
CA GLY A 158 0.32 1.52 2.51
C GLY A 158 0.26 2.66 3.50
N TYR A 159 0.44 2.43 4.81
CA TYR A 159 0.33 3.49 5.81
C TYR A 159 1.68 4.16 6.06
N PHE A 160 2.00 5.16 5.22
CA PHE A 160 3.23 5.96 5.34
C PHE A 160 3.05 7.13 6.32
N MET A 161 4.06 7.32 7.17
CA MET A 161 4.12 8.37 8.18
C MET A 161 4.83 9.62 7.67
N ASP A 162 4.31 10.79 8.03
CA ASP A 162 4.93 12.10 7.81
C ASP A 162 5.80 12.46 9.02
N ILE A 163 7.03 11.91 9.04
CA ILE A 163 7.97 12.07 10.15
C ILE A 163 9.29 12.72 9.71
N PRO A 164 10.01 13.39 10.62
CA PRO A 164 11.33 13.92 10.31
C PRO A 164 12.34 12.78 10.14
N ASN A 165 13.31 13.00 9.26
CA ASN A 165 14.49 12.17 9.13
C ASN A 165 15.51 12.45 10.26
N LEU A 166 16.61 11.71 10.30
CA LEU A 166 17.66 11.84 11.33
C LEU A 166 18.38 13.20 11.37
N ALA A 167 18.27 13.99 10.30
CA ALA A 167 18.77 15.37 10.25
C ALA A 167 17.68 16.41 10.62
N ASN A 168 16.55 15.95 11.17
CA ASN A 168 15.36 16.74 11.53
C ASN A 168 14.67 17.44 10.33
N GLY A 169 14.88 16.96 9.11
CA GLY A 169 14.20 17.46 7.90
C GLY A 169 13.04 16.56 7.48
N TYR A 170 12.07 17.11 6.76
CA TYR A 170 10.92 16.38 6.19
C TYR A 170 11.16 16.05 4.71
N SER A 171 12.26 15.35 4.42
CA SER A 171 12.66 15.04 3.03
C SER A 171 11.62 14.22 2.27
N PHE A 172 10.92 13.31 2.95
CA PHE A 172 9.88 12.51 2.31
C PHE A 172 8.57 13.29 2.11
N GLN A 173 8.30 14.29 2.96
CA GLN A 173 7.20 15.21 2.71
C GLN A 173 7.46 16.03 1.45
N GLN A 174 8.67 16.57 1.29
CA GLN A 174 9.07 17.26 0.06
C GLN A 174 8.96 16.34 -1.16
N PHE A 175 9.38 15.07 -1.03
CA PHE A 175 9.23 14.07 -2.10
C PHE A 175 7.76 13.89 -2.50
N PHE A 176 6.83 13.84 -1.54
CA PHE A 176 5.39 13.79 -1.82
C PHE A 176 4.83 15.09 -2.39
N ASP A 177 5.30 16.26 -1.92
CA ASP A 177 4.96 17.56 -2.49
C ASP A 177 5.36 17.63 -3.99
N ASP A 178 6.54 17.09 -4.34
CA ASP A 178 7.01 17.02 -5.73
C ASP A 178 6.15 16.06 -6.58
N ILE A 179 5.75 14.90 -6.03
CA ILE A 179 4.86 13.95 -6.74
C ILE A 179 3.52 14.59 -7.03
N VAL A 180 2.86 15.19 -6.04
CA VAL A 180 1.52 15.77 -6.24
C VAL A 180 1.56 16.92 -7.25
N ALA A 181 2.65 17.68 -7.29
CA ALA A 181 2.85 18.75 -8.27
C ALA A 181 3.10 18.19 -9.67
N LEU A 182 4.05 17.26 -9.83
CA LEU A 182 4.44 16.71 -11.13
C LEU A 182 3.29 15.90 -11.77
N HIS A 183 2.63 15.08 -10.98
CA HIS A 183 1.53 14.21 -11.44
C HIS A 183 0.17 14.91 -11.45
N LYS A 184 0.10 16.17 -10.98
CA LYS A 184 -1.14 16.96 -10.84
C LYS A 184 -2.24 16.20 -10.11
N ILE A 185 -1.94 15.66 -8.94
CA ILE A 185 -2.88 14.81 -8.20
C ILE A 185 -4.04 15.65 -7.65
N THR A 186 -5.26 15.40 -8.14
CA THR A 186 -6.49 16.14 -7.76
C THR A 186 -7.45 15.34 -6.88
N MET A 187 -7.19 14.05 -6.74
CA MET A 187 -8.18 13.09 -6.25
C MET A 187 -8.16 12.84 -4.73
N LEU A 188 -7.38 13.61 -3.98
CA LEU A 188 -7.29 13.49 -2.53
C LEU A 188 -8.57 13.92 -1.81
N PRO A 189 -8.85 13.45 -0.58
CA PRO A 189 -10.07 13.79 0.14
C PRO A 189 -10.18 15.29 0.42
N SER A 190 -11.32 15.89 0.07
CA SER A 190 -11.55 17.34 0.25
C SER A 190 -11.47 17.79 1.71
N GLY A 191 -11.90 16.94 2.65
CA GLY A 191 -11.77 17.23 4.08
C GLY A 191 -10.31 17.38 4.51
N CYS A 192 -9.40 16.61 3.90
CA CYS A 192 -7.97 16.78 4.12
C CYS A 192 -7.45 18.05 3.45
N THR A 193 -7.71 18.22 2.15
CA THR A 193 -7.13 19.32 1.36
C THR A 193 -7.66 20.70 1.74
N SER A 194 -8.79 20.78 2.47
CA SER A 194 -9.25 22.02 3.09
C SER A 194 -8.43 22.47 4.30
N GLN A 195 -7.63 21.58 4.89
CA GLN A 195 -6.90 21.82 6.14
C GLN A 195 -5.38 21.70 5.99
N ARG A 196 -4.91 21.03 4.94
CA ARG A 196 -3.50 20.64 4.74
C ARG A 196 -3.08 20.79 3.28
N SER A 197 -1.77 20.78 3.03
CA SER A 197 -1.24 20.77 1.66
C SER A 197 -1.62 19.47 0.92
N LEU A 198 -1.53 19.48 -0.41
CA LEU A 198 -1.74 18.28 -1.21
C LEU A 198 -0.72 17.18 -0.87
N GLY A 199 0.56 17.51 -0.70
CA GLY A 199 1.58 16.52 -0.38
C GLY A 199 1.37 15.90 1.00
N GLN A 200 0.94 16.69 1.99
CA GLN A 200 0.49 16.14 3.28
C GLN A 200 -0.72 15.23 3.07
N CYS A 201 -1.75 15.64 2.35
CA CYS A 201 -2.89 14.75 2.09
C CYS A 201 -2.56 13.49 1.27
N TYR A 202 -1.40 13.44 0.63
CA TYR A 202 -0.88 12.24 -0.01
C TYR A 202 -0.25 11.26 1.00
N PHE A 203 0.01 11.66 2.24
CA PHE A 203 0.27 10.72 3.34
C PHE A 203 -1.04 10.11 3.84
N PRO A 204 -1.09 8.77 3.95
CA PRO A 204 -2.19 8.07 4.59
C PRO A 204 -2.40 8.44 6.06
N GLU A 205 -1.36 8.89 6.77
CA GLU A 205 -1.50 9.46 8.13
C GLU A 205 -2.60 10.53 8.23
N TYR A 206 -2.77 11.37 7.20
CA TYR A 206 -3.77 12.43 7.21
C TYR A 206 -5.04 12.10 6.42
N SER A 207 -4.92 11.32 5.34
CA SER A 207 -6.03 11.05 4.42
C SER A 207 -6.91 9.86 4.83
N LEU A 208 -6.37 8.92 5.62
CA LEU A 208 -7.05 7.68 5.99
C LEU A 208 -8.40 7.94 6.69
N GLN A 209 -8.47 8.91 7.60
CA GLN A 209 -9.69 9.24 8.35
C GLN A 209 -10.92 9.59 7.49
N TYR A 210 -10.71 9.90 6.20
CA TYR A 210 -11.78 10.23 5.26
C TYR A 210 -12.27 9.02 4.45
N VAL A 211 -11.70 7.83 4.66
CA VAL A 211 -12.17 6.58 4.07
C VAL A 211 -13.44 6.12 4.77
N THR A 212 -14.51 5.88 4.01
CA THR A 212 -15.82 5.52 4.55
C THR A 212 -16.17 4.03 4.45
N PRO A 213 -15.80 3.27 3.39
CA PRO A 213 -15.98 1.82 3.40
C PRO A 213 -15.10 1.16 4.45
N PRO A 214 -15.47 -0.05 4.93
CA PRO A 214 -14.62 -0.80 5.85
C PRO A 214 -13.23 -1.03 5.25
N ILE A 215 -12.19 -0.77 6.04
CA ILE A 215 -10.80 -0.90 5.62
C ILE A 215 -9.97 -1.67 6.66
N PHE A 216 -9.08 -2.52 6.17
CA PHE A 216 -8.11 -3.26 6.96
C PHE A 216 -6.71 -2.75 6.66
N LEU A 217 -5.95 -2.40 7.71
CA LEU A 217 -4.54 -2.06 7.61
C LEU A 217 -3.69 -3.28 7.96
N LEU A 218 -2.92 -3.75 6.99
CA LEU A 218 -1.86 -4.73 7.20
C LEU A 218 -0.53 -3.99 7.12
N GLN A 219 0.16 -3.85 8.24
CA GLN A 219 1.31 -2.94 8.29
C GLN A 219 2.35 -3.44 9.28
N SER A 220 3.62 -3.20 8.97
CA SER A 220 4.66 -3.25 9.98
C SER A 220 4.90 -1.84 10.53
N PRO A 221 4.84 -1.62 11.87
CA PRO A 221 5.32 -0.38 12.49
C PRO A 221 6.84 -0.20 12.39
N TYR A 222 7.54 -1.20 11.84
CA TYR A 222 8.97 -1.21 11.56
C TYR A 222 9.20 -1.38 10.06
N ASP A 223 8.34 -0.80 9.23
CA ASP A 223 8.41 -0.94 7.79
C ASP A 223 9.80 -0.62 7.23
N ASN A 224 10.40 -1.57 6.50
CA ASN A 224 11.79 -1.42 6.08
C ASN A 224 12.01 -0.29 5.08
N PHE A 225 11.00 0.03 4.25
CA PHE A 225 11.04 1.17 3.36
C PHE A 225 11.01 2.46 4.17
N GLN A 226 10.12 2.57 5.15
CA GLN A 226 10.02 3.76 6.00
C GLN A 226 11.31 4.00 6.79
N VAL A 227 11.92 2.95 7.35
CA VAL A 227 13.22 3.07 8.02
C VAL A 227 14.30 3.56 7.04
N ARG A 228 14.36 3.00 5.83
CA ARG A 228 15.44 3.28 4.86
C ARG A 228 15.32 4.63 4.16
N TYR A 229 14.11 5.06 3.84
CA TYR A 229 13.86 6.18 2.92
C TYR A 229 13.16 7.37 3.57
N ILE A 230 12.52 7.19 4.73
CA ILE A 230 11.84 8.27 5.45
C ILE A 230 12.65 8.66 6.68
N LEU A 231 12.89 7.72 7.60
CA LEU A 231 13.58 8.00 8.85
C LEU A 231 15.09 8.18 8.64
N ALA A 232 15.76 7.21 8.01
CA ALA A 232 17.22 7.20 7.81
C ALA A 232 17.63 7.21 6.31
N PRO A 233 17.17 8.17 5.51
CA PRO A 233 17.67 8.32 4.14
C PRO A 233 19.17 8.62 4.13
N THR A 234 19.86 8.12 3.11
CA THR A 234 21.31 8.35 2.96
C THR A 234 21.61 9.85 2.92
N GLY A 235 22.64 10.28 3.66
CA GLY A 235 23.03 11.69 3.77
C GLY A 235 22.49 12.41 5.02
N THR A 236 21.59 11.79 5.79
CA THR A 236 21.07 12.39 7.05
C THR A 236 21.79 11.88 8.31
N TYR A 237 22.83 11.08 8.14
CA TYR A 237 23.66 10.51 9.21
C TYR A 237 25.11 10.37 8.74
N SER A 238 26.06 10.41 9.68
CA SER A 238 27.49 10.40 9.37
C SER A 238 28.09 8.98 9.36
N GLY A 239 29.13 8.79 8.53
CA GLY A 239 30.04 7.64 8.60
C GLY A 239 29.39 6.26 8.45
N GLY A 240 28.25 6.16 7.78
CA GLY A 240 27.53 4.88 7.63
C GLY A 240 26.91 4.36 8.94
N SER A 241 26.76 5.21 9.96
CA SER A 241 26.30 4.81 11.30
C SER A 241 24.97 4.06 11.32
N TRP A 242 24.10 4.26 10.32
CA TRP A 242 22.80 3.59 10.19
C TRP A 242 22.76 2.45 9.17
N ASP A 243 23.86 2.15 8.48
CA ASP A 243 23.85 1.20 7.37
C ASP A 243 23.49 -0.22 7.83
N ALA A 244 24.08 -0.71 8.93
CA ALA A 244 23.73 -2.01 9.50
C ALA A 244 22.26 -2.08 9.96
N CYS A 245 21.79 -1.03 10.63
CA CYS A 245 20.41 -0.93 11.14
C CYS A 245 19.36 -0.91 10.01
N LYS A 246 19.67 -0.24 8.90
CA LYS A 246 18.84 -0.24 7.67
C LYS A 246 18.83 -1.58 6.96
N GLN A 247 19.89 -2.36 7.06
CA GLN A 247 19.92 -3.69 6.45
C GLN A 247 19.05 -4.66 7.26
N ALA A 248 19.21 -4.67 8.58
CA ALA A 248 18.38 -5.45 9.48
C ALA A 248 18.27 -4.77 10.85
N LEU A 249 17.09 -4.81 11.48
CA LEU A 249 16.89 -4.21 12.79
C LEU A 249 17.78 -4.82 13.90
N LEU A 250 18.20 -6.07 13.75
CA LEU A 250 19.18 -6.70 14.66
C LEU A 250 20.57 -6.05 14.59
N GLY A 251 20.86 -5.31 13.52
CA GLY A 251 22.08 -4.51 13.37
C GLY A 251 21.96 -3.11 13.99
N CYS A 252 20.81 -2.74 14.55
CA CYS A 252 20.64 -1.46 15.24
C CYS A 252 21.25 -1.49 16.64
N SER A 253 21.89 -0.40 17.04
CA SER A 253 22.17 -0.16 18.45
C SER A 253 20.87 0.08 19.23
N SER A 254 20.92 -0.03 20.56
CA SER A 254 19.75 0.27 21.42
C SER A 254 19.23 1.69 21.23
N SER A 255 20.09 2.67 20.94
CA SER A 255 19.66 4.05 20.68
C SER A 255 18.96 4.20 19.34
N GLN A 256 19.46 3.53 18.29
CA GLN A 256 18.82 3.52 16.97
C GLN A 256 17.46 2.84 17.01
N LEU A 257 17.37 1.68 17.69
CA LEU A 257 16.10 0.99 17.87
C LEU A 257 15.11 1.84 18.67
N SER A 258 15.57 2.54 19.71
CA SER A 258 14.72 3.48 20.46
C SER A 258 14.15 4.59 19.57
N ILE A 259 14.95 5.14 18.65
CA ILE A 259 14.49 6.13 17.67
C ILE A 259 13.43 5.54 16.73
N ILE A 260 13.66 4.34 16.19
CA ILE A 260 12.67 3.66 15.33
C ILE A 260 11.36 3.42 16.09
N GLN A 261 11.44 2.94 17.32
CA GLN A 261 10.26 2.69 18.15
C GLN A 261 9.49 3.97 18.48
N GLY A 262 10.19 5.07 18.77
CA GLY A 262 9.55 6.35 19.06
C GLY A 262 8.98 7.03 17.81
N GLN A 263 9.76 7.13 16.74
CA GLN A 263 9.38 7.91 15.55
C GLN A 263 8.45 7.16 14.60
N LEU A 264 8.59 5.84 14.46
CA LEU A 264 7.70 5.05 13.60
C LEU A 264 6.62 4.38 14.43
N ARG A 265 6.98 3.45 15.31
CA ARG A 265 5.97 2.62 15.98
C ARG A 265 5.01 3.43 16.86
N ALA A 266 5.52 4.19 17.82
CA ALA A 266 4.67 4.91 18.77
C ALA A 266 3.79 5.94 18.05
N ARG A 267 4.37 6.77 17.19
CA ARG A 267 3.61 7.74 16.39
C ARG A 267 2.56 7.10 15.48
N MET A 268 2.88 5.97 14.84
CA MET A 268 1.91 5.25 14.01
C MET A 268 0.72 4.79 14.85
N LEU A 269 0.97 4.17 16.01
CA LEU A 269 -0.10 3.73 16.92
C LEU A 269 -0.91 4.91 17.45
N ASP A 270 -0.26 6.01 17.82
CA ASP A 270 -0.94 7.23 18.27
C ASP A 270 -1.84 7.83 17.17
N SER A 271 -1.36 7.88 15.92
CA SER A 271 -2.13 8.38 14.77
C SER A 271 -3.35 7.53 14.45
N LEU A 272 -3.34 6.25 14.85
CA LEU A 272 -4.42 5.29 14.61
C LEU A 272 -5.36 5.11 15.82
N ASN A 273 -5.08 5.78 16.93
CA ASN A 273 -5.81 5.60 18.19
C ASN A 273 -7.31 5.92 18.07
N SER A 274 -7.69 6.86 17.21
CA SER A 274 -9.09 7.23 16.96
C SER A 274 -9.92 6.14 16.27
N PHE A 275 -9.28 5.12 15.69
CA PHE A 275 -9.95 4.00 15.01
C PHE A 275 -10.12 2.77 15.92
N ILE A 276 -9.54 2.77 17.12
CA ILE A 276 -9.62 1.65 18.04
C ILE A 276 -11.08 1.42 18.46
N GLY A 277 -11.51 0.16 18.46
CA GLY A 277 -12.88 -0.26 18.77
C GLY A 277 -13.88 -0.12 17.63
N ASN A 278 -13.53 0.53 16.51
CA ASN A 278 -14.40 0.63 15.35
C ASN A 278 -14.36 -0.67 14.52
N LYS A 279 -15.46 -1.43 14.50
CA LYS A 279 -15.56 -2.69 13.74
C LYS A 279 -15.37 -2.57 12.23
N ASN A 280 -15.57 -1.38 11.65
CA ASN A 280 -15.30 -1.14 10.23
C ASN A 280 -13.80 -0.97 9.94
N TRP A 281 -12.96 -0.94 10.97
CA TRP A 281 -11.53 -0.71 10.88
C TRP A 281 -10.79 -1.91 11.44
N GLY A 282 -10.22 -2.68 10.52
CA GLY A 282 -9.36 -3.80 10.86
C GLY A 282 -7.90 -3.39 10.90
N MET A 283 -7.11 -4.02 11.76
CA MET A 283 -5.69 -3.72 11.88
C MET A 283 -4.89 -4.97 12.24
N TYR A 284 -3.75 -5.14 11.59
CA TYR A 284 -2.76 -6.15 11.90
C TYR A 284 -1.37 -5.53 11.80
N MET A 285 -0.80 -5.20 12.95
CA MET A 285 0.44 -4.43 13.11
C MET A 285 1.56 -5.32 13.65
N ILE A 286 2.28 -5.98 12.75
CA ILE A 286 3.27 -7.00 13.12
C ILE A 286 4.65 -6.40 13.42
N SER A 287 5.34 -6.94 14.44
CA SER A 287 6.68 -6.52 14.85
C SER A 287 7.80 -7.16 14.01
N CYS A 288 7.66 -7.14 12.68
CA CYS A 288 8.65 -7.70 11.74
C CYS A 288 9.19 -6.62 10.80
N TYR A 289 10.44 -6.73 10.35
CA TYR A 289 11.08 -5.76 9.44
C TYR A 289 10.64 -5.94 7.97
N TYR A 290 9.33 -5.90 7.73
CA TYR A 290 8.70 -6.14 6.42
C TYR A 290 8.31 -4.85 5.73
N HIS A 291 8.24 -4.93 4.41
CA HIS A 291 7.50 -3.96 3.64
C HIS A 291 6.10 -4.53 3.36
N THR A 292 5.97 -5.50 2.45
CA THR A 292 4.68 -6.06 2.02
C THR A 292 4.50 -7.52 2.45
N GLN A 293 3.25 -8.00 2.46
CA GLN A 293 2.84 -9.26 3.08
C GLN A 293 1.71 -9.98 2.32
N VAL A 294 0.74 -9.25 1.76
CA VAL A 294 -0.58 -9.79 1.38
C VAL A 294 -0.57 -10.76 0.19
N VAL A 295 0.40 -10.60 -0.73
CA VAL A 295 0.57 -11.48 -1.90
C VAL A 295 1.69 -12.50 -1.72
N ASP A 296 2.46 -12.43 -0.63
CA ASP A 296 3.44 -13.46 -0.27
C ASP A 296 2.74 -14.60 0.46
N THR A 297 2.61 -15.75 -0.20
CA THR A 297 1.88 -16.91 0.36
C THR A 297 2.42 -17.37 1.70
N PHE A 298 3.72 -17.25 1.95
CA PHE A 298 4.33 -17.76 3.17
C PHE A 298 4.09 -16.81 4.35
N ILE A 299 4.33 -15.51 4.14
CA ILE A 299 4.07 -14.45 5.15
C ILE A 299 2.57 -14.36 5.44
N TRP A 300 1.72 -14.35 4.39
CA TRP A 300 0.27 -14.20 4.52
C TRP A 300 -0.38 -15.34 5.32
N ASN A 301 0.00 -16.59 5.05
CA ASN A 301 -0.76 -17.77 5.51
C ASN A 301 -0.11 -18.59 6.61
N SER A 302 1.22 -18.65 6.66
CA SER A 302 1.91 -19.69 7.42
C SER A 302 2.74 -19.11 8.56
N ASN A 303 3.25 -17.90 8.37
CA ASN A 303 4.20 -17.27 9.27
C ASN A 303 3.69 -15.93 9.78
N SER A 304 4.54 -15.17 10.48
CA SER A 304 4.26 -13.76 10.80
C SER A 304 2.99 -13.60 11.65
N LYS A 305 2.95 -14.33 12.77
CA LYS A 305 1.77 -14.48 13.64
C LYS A 305 1.81 -13.54 14.83
N ILE A 306 0.68 -12.92 15.15
CA ILE A 306 0.40 -12.24 16.42
C ILE A 306 -0.54 -13.14 17.21
N ASN A 307 -0.17 -13.53 18.44
CA ASN A 307 -1.01 -14.41 19.26
C ASN A 307 -1.47 -15.70 18.55
N SER A 308 -0.58 -16.32 17.75
CA SER A 308 -0.85 -17.49 16.89
C SER A 308 -1.80 -17.27 15.71
N LEU A 309 -2.29 -16.05 15.49
CA LEU A 309 -3.13 -15.68 14.36
C LEU A 309 -2.26 -15.24 13.18
N THR A 310 -2.50 -15.76 11.98
CA THR A 310 -1.81 -15.29 10.77
C THR A 310 -2.49 -14.06 10.17
N PRO A 311 -1.81 -13.27 9.31
CA PRO A 311 -2.43 -12.16 8.60
C PRO A 311 -3.69 -12.57 7.83
N ALA A 312 -3.66 -13.72 7.15
CA ALA A 312 -4.80 -14.26 6.41
C ALA A 312 -6.00 -14.58 7.32
N GLN A 313 -5.75 -15.21 8.47
CA GLN A 313 -6.80 -15.54 9.43
C GLN A 313 -7.39 -14.27 10.05
N ALA A 314 -6.53 -13.30 10.40
CA ALA A 314 -6.95 -12.01 10.93
C ALA A 314 -7.85 -11.27 9.94
N PHE A 315 -7.41 -11.15 8.68
CA PHE A 315 -8.20 -10.50 7.64
C PHE A 315 -9.52 -11.24 7.37
N SER A 316 -9.50 -12.57 7.27
CA SER A 316 -10.71 -13.37 7.07
C SER A 316 -11.74 -13.15 8.19
N ARG A 317 -11.32 -13.22 9.46
CA ARG A 317 -12.21 -13.02 10.61
C ARG A 317 -12.84 -11.63 10.60
N TRP A 318 -12.06 -10.60 10.30
CA TRP A 318 -12.58 -9.24 10.15
C TRP A 318 -13.52 -9.09 8.94
N TYR A 319 -13.12 -9.62 7.78
CA TYR A 319 -13.87 -9.51 6.53
C TYR A 319 -15.26 -10.15 6.66
N PHE A 320 -15.36 -11.34 7.27
CA PHE A 320 -16.65 -11.98 7.52
C PHE A 320 -17.35 -11.48 8.79
N GLN A 321 -16.83 -10.43 9.43
CA GLN A 321 -17.37 -9.84 10.67
C GLN A 321 -17.54 -10.88 11.80
N ARG A 322 -16.65 -11.87 11.84
CA ARG A 322 -16.62 -12.90 12.89
C ARG A 322 -16.12 -12.31 14.21
N GLU A 323 -15.15 -11.40 14.13
CA GLU A 323 -14.48 -10.78 15.29
C GLU A 323 -14.08 -9.32 14.96
N LEU A 324 -13.92 -8.49 16.00
CA LEU A 324 -13.14 -7.25 15.89
C LEU A 324 -11.65 -7.64 15.84
N VAL A 325 -10.93 -7.21 14.81
CA VAL A 325 -9.52 -7.54 14.62
C VAL A 325 -8.71 -6.27 14.58
N GLN A 326 -8.01 -5.97 15.66
CA GLN A 326 -7.12 -4.83 15.80
C GLN A 326 -5.85 -5.29 16.53
N GLU A 327 -5.15 -6.22 15.91
CA GLU A 327 -3.96 -6.87 16.47
C GLU A 327 -2.76 -5.94 16.37
N VAL A 328 -2.15 -5.65 17.51
CA VAL A 328 -0.88 -4.92 17.59
C VAL A 328 0.12 -5.78 18.33
N ASP A 329 1.19 -6.14 17.64
CA ASP A 329 2.26 -6.96 18.19
C ASP A 329 3.09 -6.18 19.21
N CYS A 330 3.91 -6.87 20.00
CA CYS A 330 4.82 -6.25 20.96
C CYS A 330 5.97 -5.46 20.28
N PRO A 331 6.70 -4.60 21.00
CA PRO A 331 7.87 -3.92 20.43
C PRO A 331 8.98 -4.89 20.02
N PHE A 332 9.63 -4.63 18.89
CA PHE A 332 10.74 -5.44 18.35
C PHE A 332 11.91 -5.54 19.36
N PRO A 333 12.65 -6.66 19.43
CA PRO A 333 12.52 -7.91 18.66
C PRO A 333 11.74 -9.00 19.42
N CYS A 334 10.42 -8.89 19.51
CA CYS A 334 9.65 -9.85 20.30
C CYS A 334 9.04 -11.01 19.52
N ASN A 335 8.80 -10.87 18.21
CA ASN A 335 8.05 -11.85 17.46
C ASN A 335 8.97 -12.91 16.83
N PRO A 336 8.96 -14.17 17.32
CA PRO A 336 9.85 -15.22 16.84
C PRO A 336 9.43 -15.78 15.48
N THR A 337 8.25 -15.38 14.96
CA THR A 337 7.74 -15.82 13.67
C THR A 337 8.13 -14.87 12.54
N CYS A 338 8.93 -13.83 12.80
CA CYS A 338 9.52 -13.05 11.72
C CYS A 338 10.59 -13.88 10.99
N ILE A 339 10.42 -14.08 9.68
CA ILE A 339 11.52 -14.48 8.80
C ILE A 339 12.34 -13.28 8.33
N SER A 340 13.61 -13.54 8.02
CA SER A 340 14.42 -12.59 7.25
C SER A 340 13.88 -12.50 5.82
N THR A 341 13.45 -11.31 5.40
CA THR A 341 13.11 -11.02 4.00
C THR A 341 14.28 -10.27 3.38
N SER A 342 14.77 -10.76 2.25
CA SER A 342 15.86 -10.15 1.47
C SER A 342 15.51 -8.78 0.92
#